data_AF-A0A2M7RBH6-F1
#
_entry.id   AF-A0A2M7RBH6-F1
#
_cell.length_a   1.000
_cell.length_b   1.000
_cell.length_c   1.000
_cell.angle_alpha   90.00
_cell.angle_beta   90.00
_cell.angle_gamma   90.00
#
_symmetry.space_group_name_H-M   'P 1'
#
loop_
_entity.id
_entity.type
_entity.pdbx_description
1 polymer ?
#
loop_
_entity_poly.entity_id
_entity_poly.type
_entity_poly.pdbx_seq_one_letter_code
_entity_poly.pdbx_strand_id
1 'polypeptide(L)'
;MNKESGFNSVALGESFRERILRPNSREVFISKIPVEEMVGSTHAFINCDGYGIVRRAVTQRPDWQDIDILPELVPQKLEISQEDASLTQIFRVGACNFRCWYCFVDFKYLKAEPSRGDFKSPSNLLDLYQQGEIRPRTIYLTGGQPDLVPEWTLWMMEELERRGMDKSHFLWQDDNLSSLFLFDKLTPDQLEYIGNYENYARATCIKGISPESFSKNTGAAPEFFELQIEALKRLVAAGIDTYTYITLLGDSVDEARKDIPALMDDMQRKVHPNMLLRVFPSKIIEFAQTSQRAKDEHITMIANQNAMLDIWKEELSRRYSSDMLALPKSAVSLK
;
A
#
# COMPACT_ATOMS: atom_id res chain seq x y z
N MET A 1 -7.87 17.98 30.79
CA MET A 1 -7.94 16.52 30.57
C MET A 1 -7.53 16.29 29.12
N ASN A 2 -6.28 15.86 28.88
CA ASN A 2 -5.72 15.64 27.54
C ASN A 2 -6.47 14.50 26.84
N LYS A 3 -7.44 14.86 26.00
CA LYS A 3 -8.17 13.95 25.10
C LYS A 3 -7.59 14.14 23.70
N GLU A 4 -6.39 13.63 23.43
CA GLU A 4 -5.89 13.57 22.04
C GLU A 4 -4.64 12.69 21.84
N SER A 5 -4.44 11.65 22.67
CA SER A 5 -3.46 10.63 22.30
C SER A 5 -4.17 9.64 21.37
N GLY A 6 -3.77 9.59 20.09
CA GLY A 6 -4.14 8.50 19.18
C GLY A 6 -3.79 7.13 19.79
N PHE A 7 -4.28 6.04 19.19
CA PHE A 7 -4.01 4.72 19.74
C PHE A 7 -2.58 4.24 19.40
N ASN A 8 -2.02 3.36 20.22
CA ASN A 8 -0.73 2.73 19.95
C ASN A 8 -0.85 1.71 18.80
N SER A 9 -0.47 2.12 17.59
CA SER A 9 -0.58 1.29 16.37
C SER A 9 0.41 0.13 16.35
N VAL A 10 1.56 0.25 17.03
CA VAL A 10 2.55 -0.84 17.10
C VAL A 10 2.03 -1.97 17.99
N ALA A 11 1.54 -1.65 19.19
CA ALA A 11 0.95 -2.63 20.09
C ALA A 11 -0.29 -3.31 19.48
N LEU A 12 -1.12 -2.55 18.76
CA LEU A 12 -2.24 -3.10 18.00
C LEU A 12 -1.77 -4.01 16.86
N GLY A 13 -0.67 -3.67 16.19
CA GLY A 13 -0.04 -4.49 15.16
C GLY A 13 0.43 -5.85 15.68
N GLU A 14 1.15 -5.88 16.81
CA GLU A 14 1.58 -7.12 17.46
C GLU A 14 0.36 -7.99 17.85
N SER A 15 -0.67 -7.38 18.46
CA SER A 15 -1.90 -8.10 18.82
C SER A 15 -2.61 -8.69 17.58
N PHE A 16 -2.65 -7.97 16.46
CA PHE A 16 -3.23 -8.52 15.23
C PHE A 16 -2.39 -9.63 14.62
N ARG A 17 -1.06 -9.50 14.63
CA ARG A 17 -0.14 -10.51 14.12
C ARG A 17 -0.39 -11.88 14.76
N GLU A 18 -0.50 -11.92 16.09
CA GLU A 18 -0.82 -13.15 16.83
C GLU A 18 -2.13 -13.81 16.37
N ARG A 19 -3.08 -13.01 15.88
CA ARG A 19 -4.41 -13.46 15.46
C ARG A 19 -4.49 -13.86 13.99
N ILE A 20 -3.58 -13.39 13.15
CA ILE A 20 -3.67 -13.55 11.68
C ILE A 20 -2.56 -14.42 11.10
N LEU A 21 -1.59 -14.89 11.89
CA LEU A 21 -0.48 -15.71 11.41
C LEU A 21 -0.51 -17.11 12.00
N ARG A 22 -0.32 -18.12 11.15
CA ARG A 22 -0.03 -19.50 11.55
C ARG A 22 1.28 -19.94 10.88
N PRO A 23 2.43 -19.80 11.56
CA PRO A 23 3.72 -20.05 10.93
C PRO A 23 3.92 -21.53 10.55
N ASN A 24 3.47 -22.46 11.39
CA ASN A 24 3.67 -23.90 11.15
C ASN A 24 2.97 -24.41 9.89
N SER A 25 1.79 -23.87 9.57
CA SER A 25 1.02 -24.22 8.37
C SER A 25 1.26 -23.24 7.22
N ARG A 26 2.09 -22.21 7.41
CA ARG A 26 2.33 -21.12 6.46
C ARG A 26 1.04 -20.43 6.00
N GLU A 27 0.11 -20.22 6.93
CA GLU A 27 -1.19 -19.60 6.65
C GLU A 27 -1.28 -18.22 7.25
N VAL A 28 -2.00 -17.34 6.54
CA VAL A 28 -2.44 -16.05 7.06
C VAL A 28 -3.94 -15.88 6.94
N PHE A 29 -4.52 -15.06 7.81
CA PHE A 29 -5.96 -14.79 7.77
C PHE A 29 -6.30 -13.86 6.60
N ILE A 30 -6.97 -14.43 5.58
CA ILE A 30 -7.39 -13.73 4.37
C ILE A 30 -8.89 -13.42 4.45
N SER A 31 -9.24 -12.18 4.12
CA SER A 31 -10.64 -11.75 4.09
C SER A 31 -11.41 -12.45 2.98
N LYS A 32 -12.60 -12.96 3.30
CA LYS A 32 -13.55 -13.52 2.34
C LYS A 32 -14.65 -12.51 2.07
N ILE A 33 -14.82 -12.16 0.80
CA ILE A 33 -15.68 -11.07 0.35
C ILE A 33 -16.90 -11.67 -0.33
N PRO A 34 -18.10 -11.42 0.18
CA PRO A 34 -19.33 -11.91 -0.44
C PRO A 34 -19.52 -11.30 -1.83
N VAL A 35 -20.07 -12.07 -2.76
CA VAL A 35 -20.35 -11.63 -4.14
C VAL A 35 -21.32 -10.44 -4.15
N GLU A 36 -22.23 -10.41 -3.18
CA GLU A 36 -23.23 -9.36 -2.99
C GLU A 36 -22.59 -7.99 -2.75
N GLU A 37 -21.39 -7.93 -2.15
CA GLU A 37 -20.68 -6.67 -1.90
C GLU A 37 -19.98 -6.10 -3.15
N MET A 38 -19.95 -6.86 -4.26
CA MET A 38 -19.37 -6.44 -5.54
C MET A 38 -20.42 -6.23 -6.64
N VAL A 39 -21.72 -6.42 -6.33
CA VAL A 39 -22.80 -6.23 -7.29
C VAL A 39 -22.80 -4.78 -7.80
N GLY A 40 -22.78 -4.60 -9.12
CA GLY A 40 -22.79 -3.29 -9.77
C GLY A 40 -21.42 -2.63 -9.93
N SER A 41 -20.34 -3.24 -9.42
CA SER A 41 -18.99 -2.78 -9.68
C SER A 41 -18.58 -3.03 -11.13
N THR A 42 -18.13 -1.98 -11.83
CA THR A 42 -17.60 -2.06 -13.21
C THR A 42 -16.09 -2.25 -13.26
N HIS A 43 -15.41 -2.15 -12.12
CA HIS A 43 -13.95 -2.07 -12.02
C HIS A 43 -13.32 -3.18 -11.18
N ALA A 44 -14.13 -3.99 -10.51
CA ALA A 44 -13.69 -5.12 -9.73
C ALA A 44 -14.77 -6.19 -9.64
N PHE A 45 -14.39 -7.46 -9.61
CA PHE A 45 -15.30 -8.59 -9.40
C PHE A 45 -14.64 -9.67 -8.54
N ILE A 46 -15.47 -10.52 -7.93
CA ILE A 46 -15.00 -11.61 -7.06
C ILE A 46 -14.30 -12.70 -7.89
N ASN A 47 -13.21 -13.24 -7.33
CA ASN A 47 -12.52 -14.43 -7.81
C ASN A 47 -12.12 -15.33 -6.63
N CYS A 48 -11.57 -16.51 -6.88
CA CYS A 48 -11.04 -17.41 -5.85
C CYS A 48 -12.01 -17.65 -4.69
N ASP A 49 -13.27 -17.96 -4.99
CA ASP A 49 -14.35 -18.21 -4.02
C ASP A 49 -14.55 -17.11 -2.97
N GLY A 50 -14.33 -15.84 -3.35
CA GLY A 50 -14.46 -14.70 -2.44
C GLY A 50 -13.18 -14.32 -1.71
N TYR A 51 -12.13 -15.16 -1.73
CA TYR A 51 -10.83 -14.82 -1.16
C TYR A 51 -10.00 -13.94 -2.09
N GLY A 52 -10.37 -13.89 -3.38
CA GLY A 52 -9.75 -13.08 -4.40
C GLY A 52 -10.69 -12.01 -4.94
N ILE A 53 -10.11 -10.91 -5.41
CA ILE A 53 -10.82 -9.90 -6.20
C ILE A 53 -9.98 -9.64 -7.45
N VAL A 54 -10.56 -9.68 -8.64
CA VAL A 54 -9.89 -9.15 -9.82
C VAL A 54 -10.28 -7.69 -9.99
N ARG A 55 -9.28 -6.81 -10.01
CA ARG A 55 -9.45 -5.38 -10.29
C ARG A 55 -9.01 -5.09 -11.71
N ARG A 56 -9.78 -4.29 -12.43
CA ARG A 56 -9.37 -3.65 -13.69
C ARG A 56 -8.79 -2.29 -13.38
N ALA A 57 -7.61 -2.01 -13.90
CA ALA A 57 -7.02 -0.68 -13.89
C ALA A 57 -7.99 0.30 -14.55
N VAL A 58 -8.25 1.41 -13.88
CA VAL A 58 -9.11 2.47 -14.39
C VAL A 58 -8.24 3.63 -14.83
N THR A 59 -8.48 4.12 -16.05
CA THR A 59 -7.81 5.31 -16.58
C THR A 59 -8.17 6.52 -15.72
N GLN A 60 -7.16 7.36 -15.45
CA GLN A 60 -7.16 8.27 -14.30
C GLN A 60 -7.91 9.58 -14.51
N ARG A 61 -7.88 10.38 -13.45
CA ARG A 61 -8.44 11.72 -13.39
C ARG A 61 -7.42 12.70 -13.96
N PRO A 62 -7.79 13.56 -14.94
CA PRO A 62 -6.84 14.44 -15.62
C PRO A 62 -6.21 15.51 -14.70
N ASP A 63 -6.73 15.70 -13.50
CA ASP A 63 -6.28 16.73 -12.55
C ASP A 63 -5.22 16.25 -11.53
N TRP A 64 -5.00 14.94 -11.40
CA TRP A 64 -4.05 14.34 -10.43
C TRP A 64 -3.15 13.30 -11.11
N GLN A 65 -1.90 13.16 -10.64
CA GLN A 65 -1.00 12.14 -11.17
C GLN A 65 -1.52 10.71 -10.91
N ASP A 66 -1.10 9.84 -11.80
CA ASP A 66 -1.51 8.46 -11.89
C ASP A 66 -1.08 7.64 -10.68
N ILE A 67 -2.05 7.14 -9.90
CA ILE A 67 -1.76 6.31 -8.73
C ILE A 67 -1.56 4.83 -9.09
N ASP A 68 -2.12 4.36 -10.20
CA ASP A 68 -2.02 2.96 -10.63
C ASP A 68 -0.92 2.81 -11.68
N ILE A 69 0.28 2.46 -11.20
CA ILE A 69 1.48 2.37 -12.05
C ILE A 69 1.61 1.00 -12.71
N LEU A 70 0.83 0.01 -12.27
CA LEU A 70 0.94 -1.37 -12.71
C LEU A 70 0.76 -1.53 -14.23
N PRO A 71 -0.20 -0.83 -14.90
CA PRO A 71 -0.34 -0.91 -16.35
C PRO A 71 0.87 -0.41 -17.14
N GLU A 72 1.73 0.42 -16.54
CA GLU A 72 2.97 0.89 -17.17
C GLU A 72 4.17 0.02 -16.77
N LEU A 73 4.25 -0.37 -15.50
CA LEU A 73 5.36 -1.12 -14.91
C LEU A 73 5.40 -2.58 -15.36
N VAL A 74 4.26 -3.28 -15.29
CA VAL A 74 4.20 -4.73 -15.49
C VAL A 74 4.53 -5.14 -16.92
N PRO A 75 4.05 -4.45 -17.98
CA PRO A 75 4.44 -4.76 -19.36
C PRO A 75 5.96 -4.77 -19.58
N GLN A 76 6.68 -3.85 -18.93
CA GLN A 76 8.13 -3.74 -19.05
C GLN A 76 8.87 -4.87 -18.32
N LYS A 77 8.28 -5.39 -17.23
CA LYS A 77 8.87 -6.45 -16.40
C LYS A 77 8.61 -7.85 -16.96
N LEU A 78 7.41 -8.08 -17.49
CA LEU A 78 6.98 -9.40 -17.97
C LEU A 78 6.96 -9.55 -19.49
N GLU A 79 7.28 -8.48 -20.24
CA GLU A 79 7.20 -8.45 -21.71
C GLU A 79 5.80 -8.79 -22.25
N ILE A 80 4.76 -8.28 -21.57
CA ILE A 80 3.34 -8.48 -21.94
C ILE A 80 2.68 -7.20 -22.44
N SER A 81 1.47 -7.31 -22.99
CA SER A 81 0.69 -6.14 -23.41
C SER A 81 0.16 -5.33 -22.21
N GLN A 82 -0.14 -4.04 -22.43
CA GLN A 82 -0.85 -3.23 -21.42
C GLN A 82 -2.24 -3.78 -21.09
N GLU A 83 -2.92 -4.41 -22.07
CA GLU A 83 -4.22 -5.04 -21.85
C GLU A 83 -4.10 -6.21 -20.87
N ASP A 84 -3.10 -7.07 -21.04
CA ASP A 84 -2.83 -8.19 -20.12
C ASP A 84 -2.43 -7.73 -18.71
N ALA A 85 -1.74 -6.59 -18.62
CA ALA A 85 -1.37 -5.93 -17.36
C ALA A 85 -2.52 -5.14 -16.72
N SER A 86 -3.63 -4.94 -17.43
CA SER A 86 -4.76 -4.12 -16.95
C SER A 86 -5.58 -4.81 -15.85
N LEU A 87 -5.39 -6.11 -15.65
CA LEU A 87 -6.07 -6.87 -14.62
C LEU A 87 -5.09 -7.23 -13.49
N THR A 88 -5.60 -7.25 -12.27
CA THR A 88 -4.81 -7.60 -11.09
C THR A 88 -5.60 -8.52 -10.16
N GLN A 89 -5.01 -9.65 -9.78
CA GLN A 89 -5.56 -10.56 -8.77
C GLN A 89 -5.19 -10.07 -7.37
N ILE A 90 -6.16 -9.61 -6.61
CA ILE A 90 -5.99 -9.09 -5.27
C ILE A 90 -6.28 -10.17 -4.23
N PHE A 91 -5.38 -10.32 -3.26
CA PHE A 91 -5.60 -11.04 -2.02
C PHE A 91 -5.48 -10.08 -0.83
N ARG A 92 -6.37 -10.20 0.17
CA ARG A 92 -6.48 -9.22 1.26
C ARG A 92 -6.23 -9.84 2.62
N VAL A 93 -5.14 -9.45 3.28
CA VAL A 93 -4.94 -9.77 4.70
C VAL A 93 -6.03 -9.10 5.53
N GLY A 94 -6.62 -9.83 6.47
CA GLY A 94 -7.80 -9.41 7.23
C GLY A 94 -7.52 -8.60 8.50
N ALA A 95 -6.41 -7.88 8.58
CA ALA A 95 -6.11 -7.01 9.71
C ALA A 95 -5.26 -5.80 9.33
N CYS A 96 -5.54 -4.67 9.98
CA CYS A 96 -4.77 -3.44 9.86
C CYS A 96 -4.69 -2.78 11.23
N ASN A 97 -3.52 -2.23 11.55
CA ASN A 97 -3.25 -1.48 12.76
C ASN A 97 -3.41 0.03 12.57
N PHE A 98 -3.97 0.51 11.46
CA PHE A 98 -4.47 1.88 11.29
C PHE A 98 -5.99 1.92 11.13
N ARG A 99 -6.59 3.08 11.38
CA ARG A 99 -8.03 3.36 11.19
C ARG A 99 -8.22 4.58 10.31
N CYS A 100 -7.57 4.56 9.14
CA CYS A 100 -7.67 5.67 8.21
C CYS A 100 -9.14 5.97 7.90
N TRP A 101 -9.60 7.19 8.19
CA TRP A 101 -11.00 7.55 7.95
C TRP A 101 -11.36 7.41 6.47
N TYR A 102 -10.35 7.55 5.59
CA TYR A 102 -10.44 7.33 4.14
C TYR A 102 -10.08 5.94 3.62
N CYS A 103 -9.95 4.94 4.49
CA CYS A 103 -9.57 3.59 4.06
C CYS A 103 -10.61 2.98 3.09
N PHE A 104 -10.15 2.52 1.92
CA PHE A 104 -10.96 1.79 0.94
C PHE A 104 -11.45 0.43 1.45
N VAL A 105 -10.76 -0.16 2.44
CA VAL A 105 -11.19 -1.39 3.09
C VAL A 105 -12.15 -1.06 4.22
N ASP A 106 -13.28 -1.76 4.23
CA ASP A 106 -14.21 -1.67 5.34
C ASP A 106 -13.55 -2.18 6.63
N PHE A 107 -13.67 -1.42 7.73
CA PHE A 107 -13.11 -1.79 9.04
C PHE A 107 -13.62 -3.13 9.56
N LYS A 108 -14.77 -3.62 9.08
CA LYS A 108 -15.26 -4.97 9.39
C LYS A 108 -14.30 -6.07 8.89
N TYR A 109 -13.51 -5.82 7.86
CA TYR A 109 -12.50 -6.74 7.33
C TYR A 109 -11.09 -6.54 7.93
N LEU A 110 -10.90 -5.57 8.83
CA LEU A 110 -9.57 -5.18 9.35
C LEU A 110 -9.32 -5.64 10.78
N LYS A 111 -10.05 -6.65 11.25
CA LYS A 111 -10.07 -7.07 12.66
C LYS A 111 -9.91 -8.58 12.87
N ALA A 112 -9.51 -9.34 11.85
CA ALA A 112 -9.33 -10.80 11.92
C ALA A 112 -10.58 -11.51 12.46
N GLU A 113 -11.73 -11.19 11.88
CA GLU A 113 -13.04 -11.68 12.30
C GLU A 113 -13.35 -13.00 11.58
N PRO A 114 -13.45 -14.15 12.28
CA PRO A 114 -13.61 -15.47 11.64
C PRO A 114 -14.83 -15.60 10.73
N SER A 115 -15.89 -14.82 10.97
CA SER A 115 -17.06 -14.80 10.09
C SER A 115 -16.83 -14.09 8.75
N ARG A 116 -15.66 -13.47 8.55
CA ARG A 116 -15.33 -12.60 7.40
C ARG A 116 -14.05 -13.03 6.67
N GLY A 117 -13.55 -14.21 6.93
CA GLY A 117 -12.30 -14.69 6.36
C GLY A 117 -11.90 -16.03 6.93
N ASP A 118 -10.78 -16.53 6.47
CA ASP A 118 -10.24 -17.81 6.91
C ASP A 118 -8.72 -17.82 6.71
N PHE A 119 -8.06 -18.77 7.35
CA PHE A 119 -6.64 -18.99 7.14
C PHE A 119 -6.42 -19.64 5.76
N LYS A 120 -5.47 -19.07 5.01
CA LYS A 120 -5.04 -19.58 3.70
C LYS A 120 -3.54 -19.51 3.60
N SER A 121 -2.95 -20.60 3.11
CA SER A 121 -1.57 -20.59 2.63
C SER A 121 -1.51 -20.03 1.20
N PRO A 122 -0.35 -19.56 0.72
CA PRO A 122 -0.15 -19.23 -0.69
C PRO A 122 -0.55 -20.36 -1.63
N SER A 123 -0.28 -21.62 -1.25
CA SER A 123 -0.69 -22.78 -2.02
C SER A 123 -2.22 -22.82 -2.20
N ASN A 124 -2.99 -22.65 -1.12
CA ASN A 124 -4.46 -22.61 -1.22
C ASN A 124 -4.96 -21.45 -2.07
N LEU A 125 -4.36 -20.26 -1.95
CA LEU A 125 -4.75 -19.10 -2.74
C LEU A 125 -4.46 -19.29 -4.23
N LEU A 126 -3.31 -19.88 -4.56
CA LEU A 126 -2.92 -20.15 -5.94
C LEU A 126 -3.70 -21.32 -6.56
N ASP A 127 -4.12 -22.31 -5.77
CA ASP A 127 -5.04 -23.36 -6.23
C ASP A 127 -6.38 -22.75 -6.65
N LEU A 128 -6.96 -21.88 -5.82
CA LEU A 128 -8.20 -21.17 -6.14
C LEU A 128 -8.02 -20.25 -7.37
N TYR A 129 -6.89 -19.55 -7.46
CA TYR A 129 -6.55 -18.73 -8.62
C TYR A 129 -6.45 -19.56 -9.91
N GLN A 130 -5.84 -20.74 -9.86
CA GLN A 130 -5.70 -21.61 -11.02
C GLN A 130 -7.03 -22.21 -11.50
N GLN A 131 -8.01 -22.35 -10.60
CA GLN A 131 -9.37 -22.79 -10.93
C GLN A 131 -10.22 -21.67 -11.58
N GLY A 132 -9.84 -20.41 -11.40
CA GLY A 132 -10.54 -19.26 -11.97
C GLY A 132 -10.38 -19.16 -13.49
N GLU A 133 -11.43 -18.72 -14.18
CA GLU A 133 -11.39 -18.46 -15.63
C GLU A 133 -10.45 -17.29 -15.97
N ILE A 134 -10.48 -16.25 -15.13
CA ILE A 134 -9.66 -15.05 -15.27
C ILE A 134 -8.47 -15.14 -14.33
N ARG A 135 -7.26 -15.12 -14.91
CA ARG A 135 -5.98 -15.33 -14.23
C ARG A 135 -5.01 -14.19 -14.55
N PRO A 136 -5.17 -13.03 -13.89
CA PRO A 136 -4.30 -11.88 -14.14
C PRO A 136 -2.84 -12.18 -13.81
N ARG A 137 -1.92 -11.69 -14.64
CA ARG A 137 -0.48 -11.89 -14.46
C ARG A 137 0.09 -11.10 -13.27
N THR A 138 -0.66 -10.16 -12.72
CA THR A 138 -0.28 -9.45 -11.49
C THR A 138 -1.02 -10.01 -10.30
N ILE A 139 -0.27 -10.48 -9.30
CA ILE A 139 -0.78 -10.88 -7.98
C ILE A 139 -0.49 -9.74 -7.01
N TYR A 140 -1.52 -9.28 -6.30
CA TYR A 140 -1.46 -8.12 -5.43
C TYR A 140 -1.80 -8.49 -3.99
N LEU A 141 -0.79 -8.43 -3.13
CA LEU A 141 -0.90 -8.65 -1.69
C LEU A 141 -1.20 -7.32 -0.99
N THR A 142 -2.43 -7.15 -0.51
CA THR A 142 -2.92 -5.88 0.08
C THR A 142 -3.99 -6.19 1.13
N GLY A 143 -4.97 -5.29 1.31
CA GLY A 143 -6.06 -5.41 2.24
C GLY A 143 -5.84 -4.50 3.43
N GLY A 144 -5.56 -5.10 4.58
CA GLY A 144 -5.23 -4.35 5.78
C GLY A 144 -3.80 -3.82 5.78
N GLN A 145 -2.89 -4.54 6.42
CA GLN A 145 -1.46 -4.23 6.42
C GLN A 145 -0.64 -5.52 6.26
N PRO A 146 -0.18 -5.83 5.04
CA PRO A 146 0.64 -7.02 4.78
C PRO A 146 1.91 -7.13 5.64
N ASP A 147 2.55 -6.01 6.01
CA ASP A 147 3.71 -6.05 6.92
C ASP A 147 3.41 -6.60 8.31
N LEU A 148 2.15 -6.74 8.73
CA LEU A 148 1.86 -7.44 9.98
C LEU A 148 2.28 -8.92 9.91
N VAL A 149 2.39 -9.47 8.71
CA VAL A 149 2.76 -10.85 8.37
C VAL A 149 3.69 -10.88 7.16
N PRO A 150 4.92 -10.34 7.27
CA PRO A 150 5.84 -10.24 6.14
C PRO A 150 6.23 -11.61 5.59
N GLU A 151 6.09 -12.68 6.38
CA GLU A 151 6.26 -14.05 5.92
C GLU A 151 5.32 -14.39 4.76
N TRP A 152 4.14 -13.78 4.68
CA TRP A 152 3.19 -14.04 3.62
C TRP A 152 3.75 -13.69 2.24
N THR A 153 4.46 -12.56 2.12
CA THR A 153 5.11 -12.14 0.88
C THR A 153 6.21 -13.12 0.50
N LEU A 154 7.09 -13.46 1.44
CA LEU A 154 8.12 -14.47 1.25
C LEU A 154 7.51 -15.80 0.78
N TRP A 155 6.48 -16.27 1.48
CA TRP A 155 5.85 -17.55 1.17
C TRP A 155 5.14 -17.55 -0.18
N MET A 156 4.60 -16.41 -0.61
CA MET A 156 4.02 -16.27 -1.93
C MET A 156 5.09 -16.33 -3.02
N MET A 157 6.23 -15.66 -2.82
CA MET A 157 7.38 -15.71 -3.74
C MET A 157 7.89 -17.15 -3.93
N GLU A 158 8.13 -17.85 -2.82
CA GLU A 158 8.58 -19.25 -2.83
C GLU A 158 7.56 -20.16 -3.53
N GLU A 159 6.27 -19.96 -3.29
CA GLU A 159 5.22 -20.77 -3.90
C GLU A 159 5.06 -20.49 -5.40
N LEU A 160 5.24 -19.23 -5.83
CA LEU A 160 5.27 -18.88 -7.27
C LEU A 160 6.46 -19.55 -7.96
N GLU A 161 7.65 -19.50 -7.36
CA GLU A 161 8.84 -20.18 -7.88
C GLU A 161 8.64 -21.69 -7.96
N ARG A 162 8.11 -22.31 -6.89
CA ARG A 162 7.80 -23.76 -6.85
C ARG A 162 6.84 -24.18 -7.97
N ARG A 163 5.95 -23.30 -8.41
CA ARG A 163 4.99 -23.53 -9.50
C ARG A 163 5.52 -23.11 -10.89
N GLY A 164 6.76 -22.60 -10.98
CA GLY A 164 7.32 -22.05 -12.23
C GLY A 164 6.62 -20.78 -12.71
N MET A 165 6.04 -20.01 -11.80
CA MET A 165 5.25 -18.81 -12.07
C MET A 165 6.02 -17.51 -11.84
N ASP A 166 7.18 -17.55 -11.18
CA ASP A 166 8.03 -16.40 -10.80
C ASP A 166 8.48 -15.54 -11.99
N LYS A 167 8.67 -16.14 -13.17
CA LYS A 167 9.02 -15.42 -14.41
C LYS A 167 7.82 -14.95 -15.23
N SER A 168 6.63 -15.45 -14.94
CA SER A 168 5.42 -15.15 -15.72
C SER A 168 4.37 -14.36 -14.95
N HIS A 169 4.64 -14.06 -13.68
CA HIS A 169 3.75 -13.29 -12.81
C HIS A 169 4.55 -12.19 -12.12
N PHE A 170 3.89 -11.06 -11.93
CA PHE A 170 4.41 -9.93 -11.18
C PHE A 170 3.74 -9.90 -9.81
N LEU A 171 4.54 -9.85 -8.76
CA LEU A 171 4.06 -9.72 -7.40
C LEU A 171 4.11 -8.25 -7.00
N TRP A 172 2.97 -7.72 -6.59
CA TRP A 172 2.85 -6.36 -6.09
C TRP A 172 2.37 -6.40 -4.63
N GLN A 173 3.05 -5.69 -3.74
CA GLN A 173 2.62 -5.57 -2.34
C GLN A 173 2.30 -4.11 -2.01
N ASP A 174 1.21 -3.88 -1.30
CA ASP A 174 0.92 -2.58 -0.67
C ASP A 174 1.27 -2.57 0.81
N ASP A 175 1.71 -1.41 1.28
CA ASP A 175 2.10 -1.18 2.66
C ASP A 175 1.66 0.18 3.19
N ASN A 176 1.31 0.28 4.48
CA ASN A 176 1.00 1.56 5.12
C ASN A 176 2.12 2.11 6.04
N LEU A 177 3.29 1.46 6.06
CA LEU A 177 4.50 1.84 6.79
C LEU A 177 4.32 1.95 8.32
N SER A 178 3.37 1.20 8.88
CA SER A 178 3.02 1.25 10.31
C SER A 178 3.88 0.35 11.22
N SER A 179 4.82 -0.41 10.66
CA SER A 179 5.65 -1.38 11.38
C SER A 179 7.00 -1.57 10.69
N LEU A 180 7.92 -2.24 11.39
CA LEU A 180 9.21 -2.71 10.87
C LEU A 180 9.27 -4.23 10.83
N PHE A 181 8.13 -4.92 10.82
CA PHE A 181 8.06 -6.36 11.01
C PHE A 181 8.76 -7.14 9.91
N LEU A 182 8.79 -6.64 8.66
CA LEU A 182 9.66 -7.22 7.63
C LEU A 182 11.09 -7.44 8.17
N PHE A 183 11.66 -6.44 8.83
CA PHE A 183 13.03 -6.47 9.35
C PHE A 183 13.15 -7.13 10.72
N ASP A 184 12.11 -7.03 11.55
CA ASP A 184 12.14 -7.58 12.91
C ASP A 184 11.85 -9.09 12.95
N LYS A 185 11.14 -9.62 11.94
CA LYS A 185 10.63 -11.00 11.94
C LYS A 185 11.30 -11.90 10.89
N LEU A 186 11.79 -11.36 9.77
CA LEU A 186 12.51 -12.14 8.77
C LEU A 186 14.02 -12.15 9.02
N THR A 187 14.69 -13.22 8.61
CA THR A 187 16.15 -13.33 8.67
C THR A 187 16.82 -12.50 7.57
N PRO A 188 18.12 -12.17 7.70
CA PRO A 188 18.87 -11.51 6.63
C PRO A 188 18.79 -12.24 5.28
N ASP A 189 18.91 -13.57 5.26
CA ASP A 189 18.81 -14.38 4.03
C ASP A 189 17.42 -14.25 3.38
N GLN A 190 16.36 -14.19 4.18
CA GLN A 190 15.00 -13.99 3.68
C GLN A 190 14.80 -12.57 3.12
N LEU A 191 15.39 -11.57 3.75
CA LEU A 191 15.37 -10.19 3.26
C LEU A 191 16.14 -10.06 1.95
N GLU A 192 17.31 -10.68 1.85
CA GLU A 192 18.11 -10.74 0.63
C GLU A 192 17.35 -11.45 -0.50
N TYR A 193 16.69 -12.57 -0.19
CA TYR A 193 15.83 -13.27 -1.15
C TYR A 193 14.71 -12.36 -1.68
N ILE A 194 13.99 -11.66 -0.80
CA ILE A 194 12.93 -10.71 -1.20
C ILE A 194 13.50 -9.56 -2.04
N GLY A 195 14.62 -8.96 -1.63
CA GLY A 195 15.25 -7.83 -2.32
C GLY A 195 15.77 -8.18 -3.72
N ASN A 196 16.10 -9.44 -3.95
CA ASN A 196 16.57 -9.96 -5.23
C ASN A 196 15.46 -10.58 -6.10
N TYR A 197 14.21 -10.62 -5.64
CA TYR A 197 13.10 -11.16 -6.42
C TYR A 197 12.76 -10.23 -7.60
N GLU A 198 13.04 -10.68 -8.82
CA GLU A 198 13.04 -9.86 -10.04
C GLU A 198 11.67 -9.22 -10.37
N ASN A 199 10.62 -10.02 -10.27
CA ASN A 199 9.26 -9.62 -10.61
C ASN A 199 8.45 -9.21 -9.38
N TYR A 200 9.07 -8.40 -8.53
CA TYR A 200 8.45 -7.88 -7.32
C TYR A 200 8.70 -6.38 -7.15
N ALA A 201 7.66 -5.68 -6.74
CA ALA A 201 7.77 -4.33 -6.24
C ALA A 201 6.79 -4.09 -5.08
N ARG A 202 7.13 -3.12 -4.23
CA ARG A 202 6.34 -2.75 -3.06
C ARG A 202 5.91 -1.30 -3.16
N ALA A 203 4.60 -1.07 -3.19
CA ALA A 203 4.04 0.24 -2.88
C ALA A 203 3.92 0.42 -1.38
N THR A 204 4.18 1.64 -0.95
CA THR A 204 4.08 2.08 0.44
C THR A 204 3.21 3.32 0.49
N CYS A 205 2.71 3.72 1.66
CA CYS A 205 1.93 4.95 1.74
C CYS A 205 2.18 5.73 3.02
N ILE A 206 2.65 6.97 2.86
CA ILE A 206 2.77 7.96 3.93
C ILE A 206 1.39 8.61 4.15
N LYS A 207 0.87 8.48 5.37
CA LYS A 207 -0.52 8.80 5.74
C LYS A 207 -0.70 10.19 6.37
N GLY A 208 0.06 11.18 5.94
CA GLY A 208 -0.01 12.56 6.43
C GLY A 208 1.25 13.34 6.07
N ILE A 209 1.22 14.66 6.28
CA ILE A 209 2.35 15.55 6.01
C ILE A 209 3.12 15.93 7.28
N SER A 210 2.56 15.61 8.44
CA SER A 210 3.08 15.93 9.77
C SER A 210 2.55 14.94 10.81
N PRO A 211 3.14 14.88 12.02
CA PRO A 211 2.62 14.02 13.10
C PRO A 211 1.14 14.26 13.43
N GLU A 212 0.71 15.53 13.41
CA GLU A 212 -0.66 15.92 13.70
C GLU A 212 -1.63 15.44 12.60
N SER A 213 -1.35 15.78 11.34
CA SER A 213 -2.18 15.33 10.22
C SER A 213 -2.21 13.80 10.10
N PHE A 214 -1.09 13.13 10.38
CA PHE A 214 -1.02 11.67 10.47
C PHE A 214 -1.94 11.08 11.52
N SER A 215 -1.95 11.65 12.73
CA SER A 215 -2.82 11.20 13.82
C SER A 215 -4.29 11.38 13.46
N LYS A 216 -4.67 12.56 12.94
CA LYS A 216 -6.04 12.82 12.43
C LYS A 216 -6.43 11.84 11.32
N ASN A 217 -5.51 11.59 10.39
CA ASN A 217 -5.75 10.72 9.24
C ASN A 217 -5.93 9.26 9.61
N THR A 218 -5.15 8.72 10.56
CA THR A 218 -5.03 7.28 10.83
C THR A 218 -5.64 6.83 12.16
N GLY A 219 -5.87 7.77 13.08
CA GLY A 219 -6.21 7.53 14.49
C GLY A 219 -5.03 7.04 15.34
N ALA A 220 -3.87 6.77 14.76
CA ALA A 220 -2.68 6.35 15.49
C ALA A 220 -2.04 7.53 16.23
N ALA A 221 -1.31 7.26 17.31
CA ALA A 221 -0.63 8.30 18.07
C ALA A 221 0.44 9.02 17.22
N PRO A 222 0.57 10.35 17.31
CA PRO A 222 1.41 11.16 16.42
C PRO A 222 2.90 10.78 16.46
N GLU A 223 3.39 10.22 17.58
CA GLU A 223 4.76 9.75 17.72
C GLU A 223 5.14 8.62 16.74
N PHE A 224 4.16 7.92 16.16
CA PHE A 224 4.41 6.89 15.15
C PHE A 224 4.57 7.45 13.74
N PHE A 225 4.52 8.77 13.55
CA PHE A 225 4.72 9.38 12.23
C PHE A 225 6.10 9.06 11.64
N GLU A 226 7.16 9.22 12.43
CA GLU A 226 8.55 8.99 12.00
C GLU A 226 8.82 7.52 11.66
N LEU A 227 8.03 6.59 12.21
CA LEU A 227 8.12 5.17 11.88
C LEU A 227 7.94 4.94 10.37
N GLN A 228 7.11 5.75 9.71
CA GLN A 228 6.87 5.61 8.28
C GLN A 228 8.14 5.91 7.48
N ILE A 229 8.89 6.93 7.88
CA ILE A 229 10.13 7.35 7.22
C ILE A 229 11.24 6.33 7.48
N GLU A 230 11.34 5.81 8.71
CA GLU A 230 12.30 4.75 9.05
C GLU A 230 12.00 3.44 8.30
N ALA A 231 10.73 3.04 8.22
CA ALA A 231 10.33 1.86 7.45
C ALA A 231 10.68 2.02 5.98
N LEU A 232 10.34 3.16 5.37
CA LEU A 232 10.65 3.45 3.98
C LEU A 232 12.16 3.46 3.71
N LYS A 233 12.95 4.08 4.60
CA LYS A 233 14.42 4.05 4.55
C LYS A 233 14.95 2.63 4.51
N ARG A 234 14.50 1.76 5.40
CA ARG A 234 14.98 0.36 5.45
C ARG A 234 14.58 -0.43 4.21
N LEU A 235 13.38 -0.20 3.67
CA LEU A 235 12.94 -0.84 2.43
C LEU A 235 13.85 -0.48 1.24
N VAL A 236 14.14 0.81 1.08
CA VAL A 236 15.05 1.30 0.03
C VAL A 236 16.46 0.77 0.24
N ALA A 237 16.98 0.82 1.47
CA ALA A 237 18.31 0.32 1.80
C ALA A 237 18.46 -1.21 1.59
N ALA A 238 17.36 -1.97 1.71
CA ALA A 238 17.32 -3.40 1.41
C ALA A 238 17.24 -3.71 -0.10
N GLY A 239 17.25 -2.69 -0.97
CA GLY A 239 17.22 -2.86 -2.43
C GLY A 239 15.85 -3.25 -3.00
N ILE A 240 14.79 -3.20 -2.18
CA ILE A 240 13.42 -3.52 -2.61
C ILE A 240 12.93 -2.43 -3.57
N ASP A 241 12.41 -2.83 -4.73
CA ASP A 241 11.84 -1.91 -5.74
C ASP A 241 10.61 -1.20 -5.17
N THR A 242 10.82 0.00 -4.64
CA THR A 242 9.84 0.70 -3.80
C THR A 242 9.21 1.88 -4.53
N TYR A 243 7.90 2.01 -4.37
CA TYR A 243 7.10 3.16 -4.78
C TYR A 243 6.32 3.67 -3.57
N THR A 244 6.00 4.96 -3.53
CA THR A 244 5.34 5.55 -2.35
C THR A 244 4.16 6.42 -2.74
N TYR A 245 3.01 6.16 -2.16
CA TYR A 245 1.89 7.07 -2.16
C TYR A 245 1.99 8.05 -1.01
N ILE A 246 1.54 9.28 -1.20
CA ILE A 246 1.39 10.24 -0.11
C ILE A 246 -0.02 10.83 -0.10
N THR A 247 -0.64 10.85 1.07
CA THR A 247 -1.91 11.58 1.25
C THR A 247 -1.60 13.01 1.68
N LEU A 248 -1.78 13.96 0.78
CA LEU A 248 -1.62 15.39 1.02
C LEU A 248 -2.86 15.96 1.74
N LEU A 249 -3.05 15.53 2.98
CA LEU A 249 -4.20 15.86 3.81
C LEU A 249 -3.76 16.56 5.09
N GLY A 250 -4.31 17.75 5.32
CA GLY A 250 -4.12 18.57 6.52
C GLY A 250 -5.20 19.66 6.59
N ASP A 251 -5.46 20.19 7.77
CA ASP A 251 -6.51 21.17 8.02
C ASP A 251 -6.08 22.62 7.74
N SER A 252 -4.78 22.89 7.70
CA SER A 252 -4.21 24.20 7.38
C SER A 252 -3.29 24.17 6.15
N VAL A 253 -3.63 24.95 5.13
CA VAL A 253 -2.76 25.15 3.95
C VAL A 253 -1.49 25.91 4.34
N ASP A 254 -1.58 26.85 5.28
CA ASP A 254 -0.43 27.65 5.71
C ASP A 254 0.59 26.80 6.48
N GLU A 255 0.14 25.87 7.32
CA GLU A 255 1.01 24.90 7.97
C GLU A 255 1.61 23.92 6.96
N ALA A 256 0.82 23.48 5.97
CA ALA A 256 1.30 22.61 4.90
C ALA A 256 2.45 23.23 4.09
N ARG A 257 2.53 24.57 3.97
CA ARG A 257 3.67 25.26 3.33
C ARG A 257 4.98 25.07 4.08
N LYS A 258 4.93 24.71 5.36
CA LYS A 258 6.10 24.36 6.18
C LYS A 258 6.31 22.85 6.23
N ASP A 259 5.23 22.10 6.46
CA ASP A 259 5.30 20.66 6.72
C ASP A 259 5.68 19.84 5.48
N ILE A 260 5.18 20.23 4.29
CA ILE A 260 5.52 19.53 3.04
C ILE A 260 7.02 19.65 2.72
N PRO A 261 7.64 20.84 2.68
CA PRO A 261 9.09 20.94 2.49
C PRO A 261 9.90 20.16 3.53
N ALA A 262 9.51 20.23 4.81
CA ALA A 262 10.20 19.52 5.88
C ALA A 262 10.15 18.00 5.71
N LEU A 263 8.98 17.45 5.35
CA LEU A 263 8.82 16.04 5.02
C LEU A 263 9.65 15.65 3.79
N MET A 264 9.69 16.50 2.77
CA MET A 264 10.50 16.28 1.57
C MET A 264 12.00 16.26 1.86
N ASP A 265 12.48 17.18 2.72
CA ASP A 265 13.86 17.20 3.22
C ASP A 265 14.21 15.90 3.95
N ASP A 266 13.31 15.42 4.82
CA ASP A 266 13.51 14.18 5.54
C ASP A 266 13.53 12.97 4.63
N MET A 267 12.65 12.87 3.63
CA MET A 267 12.70 11.80 2.64
C MET A 267 14.01 11.83 1.83
N GLN A 268 14.46 13.00 1.36
CA GLN A 268 15.70 13.08 0.59
C GLN A 268 16.94 12.74 1.42
N ARG A 269 16.98 13.21 2.67
CA ARG A 269 18.15 13.06 3.55
C ARG A 269 18.21 11.71 4.25
N LYS A 270 17.06 11.20 4.73
CA LYS A 270 17.00 9.96 5.52
C LYS A 270 16.80 8.73 4.65
N VAL A 271 16.03 8.82 3.56
CA VAL A 271 15.68 7.68 2.70
C VAL A 271 16.60 7.61 1.48
N HIS A 272 16.47 8.54 0.54
CA HIS A 272 17.28 8.56 -0.68
C HIS A 272 17.14 9.90 -1.43
N PRO A 273 18.21 10.45 -2.05
CA PRO A 273 18.14 11.73 -2.78
C PRO A 273 17.07 11.79 -3.89
N ASN A 274 16.78 10.64 -4.52
CA ASN A 274 15.76 10.51 -5.57
C ASN A 274 14.41 9.98 -5.07
N MET A 275 14.21 9.81 -3.75
CA MET A 275 13.00 9.19 -3.21
C MET A 275 11.73 9.91 -3.69
N LEU A 276 11.74 11.24 -3.73
CA LEU A 276 10.58 12.05 -4.13
C LEU A 276 10.16 11.82 -5.58
N LEU A 277 11.10 11.45 -6.45
CA LEU A 277 10.82 11.10 -7.85
C LEU A 277 10.11 9.73 -7.98
N ARG A 278 9.93 9.00 -6.87
CA ARG A 278 9.18 7.74 -6.75
C ARG A 278 7.91 7.88 -5.90
N VAL A 279 7.54 9.11 -5.55
CA VAL A 279 6.34 9.42 -4.76
C VAL A 279 5.18 9.88 -5.66
N PHE A 280 3.98 9.41 -5.35
CA PHE A 280 2.71 9.73 -6.00
C PHE A 280 1.72 10.35 -5.00
N PRO A 281 1.34 11.61 -5.15
CA PRO A 281 0.21 12.17 -4.42
C PRO A 281 -1.07 11.39 -4.73
N SER A 282 -1.72 10.85 -3.69
CA SER A 282 -2.96 10.08 -3.80
C SER A 282 -4.17 10.95 -3.43
N LYS A 283 -5.10 11.12 -4.37
CA LYS A 283 -6.30 11.92 -4.17
C LYS A 283 -7.29 11.16 -3.30
N ILE A 284 -7.61 11.71 -2.15
CA ILE A 284 -8.70 11.19 -1.32
C ILE A 284 -10.02 11.77 -1.81
N ILE A 285 -11.00 10.89 -2.00
CA ILE A 285 -12.30 11.18 -2.58
C ILE A 285 -13.39 10.66 -1.66
N GLU A 286 -14.54 11.31 -1.71
CA GLU A 286 -15.73 10.78 -1.07
C GLU A 286 -16.31 9.62 -1.87
N PHE A 287 -16.64 8.55 -1.15
CA PHE A 287 -17.31 7.34 -1.58
C PHE A 287 -18.05 6.77 -0.35
N ALA A 288 -18.91 5.76 -0.53
CA ALA A 288 -19.86 5.34 0.50
C ALA A 288 -19.26 5.14 1.91
N GLN A 289 -18.07 4.54 2.02
CA GLN A 289 -17.41 4.30 3.30
C GLN A 289 -16.67 5.53 3.85
N THR A 290 -16.07 6.39 3.01
CA THR A 290 -15.47 7.65 3.48
C THR A 290 -16.53 8.59 4.02
N SER A 291 -17.67 8.73 3.35
CA SER A 291 -18.75 9.64 3.79
C SER A 291 -19.34 9.25 5.14
N GLN A 292 -19.36 7.96 5.50
CA GLN A 292 -19.82 7.49 6.83
C GLN A 292 -18.82 7.77 7.96
N ARG A 293 -17.53 7.94 7.64
CA ARG A 293 -16.44 8.12 8.62
C ARG A 293 -15.93 9.55 8.68
N ALA A 294 -16.15 10.31 7.61
CA ALA A 294 -15.76 11.70 7.49
C ALA A 294 -16.51 12.53 8.55
N LYS A 295 -15.79 13.50 9.11
CA LYS A 295 -16.31 14.54 10.00
C LYS A 295 -16.02 15.89 9.35
N ASP A 296 -16.54 16.97 9.92
CA ASP A 296 -16.34 18.33 9.40
C ASP A 296 -14.85 18.67 9.19
N GLU A 297 -13.97 18.24 10.11
CA GLU A 297 -12.51 18.40 9.96
C GLU A 297 -11.97 17.68 8.72
N HIS A 298 -12.46 16.48 8.41
CA HIS A 298 -12.03 15.70 7.25
C HIS A 298 -12.50 16.32 5.93
N ILE A 299 -13.69 16.94 5.92
CA ILE A 299 -14.20 17.67 4.75
C ILE A 299 -13.28 18.85 4.43
N THR A 300 -12.85 19.60 5.45
CA THR A 300 -11.84 20.67 5.29
C THR A 300 -10.53 20.12 4.74
N MET A 301 -10.02 19.00 5.29
CA MET A 301 -8.79 18.37 4.80
C MET A 301 -8.91 17.95 3.32
N ILE A 302 -10.07 17.42 2.90
CA ILE A 302 -10.34 17.08 1.49
C ILE A 302 -10.29 18.33 0.61
N ALA A 303 -10.92 19.42 1.05
CA ALA A 303 -10.96 20.68 0.31
C ALA A 303 -9.57 21.29 0.10
N ASN A 304 -8.65 21.08 1.06
CA ASN A 304 -7.28 21.59 1.01
C ASN A 304 -6.34 20.81 0.07
N GLN A 305 -6.67 19.58 -0.33
CA GLN A 305 -5.75 18.69 -1.04
C GLN A 305 -5.17 19.29 -2.33
N ASN A 306 -5.95 20.06 -3.09
CA ASN A 306 -5.46 20.68 -4.32
C ASN A 306 -4.41 21.76 -4.03
N ALA A 307 -4.63 22.60 -3.03
CA ALA A 307 -3.63 23.60 -2.62
C ALA A 307 -2.35 22.93 -2.10
N MET A 308 -2.48 21.81 -1.38
CA MET A 308 -1.33 21.02 -0.93
C MET A 308 -0.60 20.34 -2.08
N LEU A 309 -1.31 19.88 -3.11
CA LEU A 309 -0.72 19.35 -4.33
C LEU A 309 0.09 20.43 -5.08
N ASP A 310 -0.40 21.66 -5.12
CA ASP A 310 0.33 22.77 -5.74
C ASP A 310 1.62 23.08 -4.97
N ILE A 311 1.57 23.10 -3.64
CA ILE A 311 2.78 23.23 -2.79
C ILE A 311 3.78 22.10 -3.07
N TRP A 312 3.30 20.85 -3.12
CA TRP A 312 4.13 19.69 -3.42
C TRP A 312 4.82 19.80 -4.80
N LYS A 313 4.08 20.20 -5.83
CA LYS A 313 4.60 20.38 -7.20
C LYS A 313 5.62 21.51 -7.27
N GLU A 314 5.35 22.63 -6.61
CA GLU A 314 6.27 23.77 -6.52
C GLU A 314 7.59 23.33 -5.87
N GLU A 315 7.53 22.62 -4.74
CA GLU A 315 8.72 22.10 -4.07
C GLU A 315 9.49 21.09 -4.92
N LEU A 316 8.82 20.19 -5.64
CA LEU A 316 9.47 19.28 -6.58
C LEU A 316 10.24 20.05 -7.67
N SER A 317 9.64 21.08 -8.25
CA SER A 317 10.25 21.90 -9.31
C SER A 317 11.47 22.70 -8.84
N ARG A 318 11.55 23.01 -7.54
CA ARG A 318 12.72 23.65 -6.93
C ARG A 318 13.87 22.66 -6.70
N ARG A 319 13.54 21.38 -6.47
CA ARG A 319 14.48 20.33 -6.08
C ARG A 319 15.06 19.55 -7.25
N TYR A 320 14.31 19.43 -8.35
CA TYR A 320 14.68 18.61 -9.48
C TYR A 320 14.51 19.37 -10.81
N SER A 321 15.37 19.07 -11.77
CA SER A 321 15.22 19.58 -13.14
C SER A 321 13.97 19.02 -13.81
N SER A 322 13.49 19.72 -14.84
CA SER A 322 12.40 19.25 -15.70
C SER A 322 12.66 17.85 -16.26
N ASP A 323 13.91 17.56 -16.62
CA ASP A 323 14.30 16.29 -17.23
C ASP A 323 14.17 15.14 -16.22
N MET A 324 14.57 15.37 -14.97
CA MET A 324 14.38 14.37 -13.90
C MET A 324 12.91 14.17 -13.56
N LEU A 325 12.11 15.24 -13.55
CA LEU A 325 10.67 15.16 -13.28
C LEU A 325 9.89 14.49 -14.41
N ALA A 326 10.41 14.49 -15.63
CA ALA A 326 9.82 13.85 -16.80
C ALA A 326 10.13 12.35 -16.90
N LEU A 327 11.07 11.83 -16.10
CA LEU A 327 11.37 10.41 -16.08
C LEU A 327 10.15 9.61 -15.61
N PRO A 328 9.81 8.49 -16.27
CA PRO A 328 8.90 7.51 -15.71
C PRO A 328 9.40 7.12 -14.32
N LYS A 329 8.52 7.07 -13.32
CA LYS A 329 8.97 6.78 -11.94
C LYS A 329 9.68 5.42 -11.88
N SER A 330 9.25 4.43 -12.67
CA SER A 330 9.92 3.13 -12.78
C SER A 330 11.38 3.20 -13.25
N ALA A 331 11.77 4.25 -13.98
CA ALA A 331 13.12 4.46 -14.48
C ALA A 331 14.05 5.17 -13.48
N VAL A 332 13.52 5.71 -12.38
CA VAL A 332 14.32 6.38 -11.35
C VAL A 332 14.99 5.34 -10.44
N SER A 333 16.32 5.33 -10.40
CA SER A 333 17.07 4.44 -9.49
C SER A 333 17.02 4.92 -8.05
N LEU A 334 16.74 3.97 -7.14
CA LEU A 334 16.93 4.06 -5.70
C LEU A 334 18.01 3.09 -5.18
N LYS A 335 18.70 2.39 -6.09
CA LYS A 335 19.83 1.49 -5.79
C LYS A 335 21.16 2.23 -5.86
#